data_AF-A0A2K3NDS7-F1
#
_entry.id   AF-A0A2K3NDS7-F1
#
_cell.length_a   1.000
_cell.length_b   1.000
_cell.length_c   1.000
_cell.angle_alpha   90.00
_cell.angle_beta   90.00
_cell.angle_gamma   90.00
#
_symmetry.space_group_name_H-M   'P 1'
#
loop_
_entity.id
_entity.type
_entity.pdbx_description
1 polymer ?
#
loop_
_entity_poly.entity_id
_entity_poly.type
_entity_poly.pdbx_seq_one_letter_code
_entity_poly.pdbx_strand_id
1 'polypeptide(L)'
;MSSTLLEVTRSGHEEVERFERLIAKDLQNDPTSNKDRLFRSHRVRNMIDTITSTTERLIEIYDDKDNARKDEIAALGGQTATGINVFSAFYDRLKEIREYHRKHPVARVVDANDDLEALLKEEPQIEFSGEEAFGRYLDMHELYQQYVNSKFGEPIEYSAYLDIFSETDKIPRKMKTTRQYREYLENLLEYMIYFFQRTEPLKDLDRIFSKVTTEFEENWATGKVLGWENVNQENGHVPTEHTSIDLDYYSTVEELMEVGPERLKE
;
A
#
# COMPACT_ATOMS: atom_id res chain seq x y z
N MET A 1 6.80 -0.01 -34.91
CA MET A 1 6.70 -1.48 -34.89
C MET A 1 5.41 -1.81 -34.16
N SER A 2 4.48 -2.53 -34.75
CA SER A 2 3.49 -3.25 -33.94
C SER A 2 4.32 -4.27 -33.15
N SER A 3 4.52 -4.02 -31.86
CA SER A 3 5.39 -4.83 -31.02
C SER A 3 4.80 -6.24 -30.97
N THR A 4 5.49 -7.21 -31.58
CA THR A 4 5.04 -8.60 -31.54
C THR A 4 5.11 -9.11 -30.10
N LEU A 5 4.36 -10.15 -29.76
CA LEU A 5 4.29 -10.65 -28.40
C LEU A 5 5.66 -11.13 -27.91
N LEU A 6 6.47 -11.71 -28.79
CA LEU A 6 7.85 -12.08 -28.45
C LEU A 6 8.75 -10.87 -28.20
N GLU A 7 8.61 -9.78 -28.97
CA GLU A 7 9.37 -8.55 -28.71
C GLU A 7 8.91 -7.88 -27.41
N VAL A 8 7.61 -7.87 -27.14
CA VAL A 8 7.04 -7.40 -25.87
C VAL A 8 7.58 -8.22 -24.69
N THR A 9 7.71 -9.54 -24.86
CA THR A 9 8.29 -10.44 -23.85
C THR A 9 9.77 -10.14 -23.63
N ARG A 10 10.55 -10.01 -24.72
CA ARG A 10 11.98 -9.68 -24.67
C ARG A 10 12.22 -8.32 -24.00
N SER A 11 11.43 -7.31 -24.38
CA SER A 11 11.50 -5.96 -23.80
C SER A 11 11.12 -5.97 -22.32
N GLY A 12 10.13 -6.77 -21.90
CA GLY A 12 9.76 -6.90 -20.49
C GLY A 12 10.87 -7.50 -19.64
N HIS A 13 11.52 -8.57 -20.11
CA HIS A 13 12.69 -9.13 -19.42
C HIS A 13 13.87 -8.17 -19.36
N GLU A 14 14.14 -7.44 -20.46
CA GLU A 14 15.17 -6.42 -20.49
C GLU A 14 14.89 -5.29 -19.49
N GLU A 15 13.64 -4.85 -19.38
CA GLU A 15 13.22 -3.82 -18.43
C GLU A 15 13.41 -4.27 -16.96
N VAL A 16 13.00 -5.50 -16.63
CA VAL A 16 13.22 -6.07 -15.29
C VAL A 16 14.70 -6.09 -14.93
N GLU A 17 15.55 -6.62 -15.80
CA GLU A 17 17.00 -6.69 -15.59
C GLU A 17 17.61 -5.27 -15.41
N ARG A 18 17.15 -4.28 -16.18
CA ARG A 18 17.60 -2.88 -16.05
C ARG A 18 17.23 -2.28 -14.69
N PHE A 19 15.99 -2.49 -14.23
CA PHE A 19 15.57 -2.03 -12.91
C PHE A 19 16.34 -2.72 -11.78
N GLU A 20 16.61 -4.03 -11.88
CA GLU A 20 17.41 -4.75 -10.89
C GLU A 20 18.83 -4.20 -10.79
N ARG A 21 19.48 -3.91 -11.92
CA ARG A 21 20.80 -3.27 -11.96
C ARG A 21 20.78 -1.87 -11.35
N LEU A 22 19.75 -1.08 -11.66
CA LEU A 22 19.55 0.25 -11.08
C LEU A 22 19.37 0.20 -9.56
N ILE A 23 18.53 -0.73 -9.06
CA ILE A 23 18.33 -0.95 -7.63
C ILE A 23 19.67 -1.33 -6.97
N ALA A 24 20.40 -2.28 -7.55
CA ALA A 24 21.70 -2.69 -7.02
C ALA A 24 22.69 -1.51 -6.95
N LYS A 25 22.77 -0.70 -8.00
CA LYS A 25 23.62 0.50 -8.07
C LYS A 25 23.22 1.57 -7.06
N ASP A 26 21.92 1.78 -6.86
CA ASP A 26 21.42 2.76 -5.90
C ASP A 26 21.65 2.32 -4.46
N LEU A 27 21.44 1.04 -4.15
CA LEU A 27 21.65 0.47 -2.82
C LEU A 27 23.13 0.40 -2.42
N GLN A 28 24.05 0.30 -3.39
CA GLN A 28 25.50 0.36 -3.14
C GLN A 28 25.98 1.74 -2.67
N ASN A 29 25.26 2.81 -2.99
CA ASN A 29 25.64 4.16 -2.57
C ASN A 29 25.03 4.48 -1.21
N ASP A 30 25.87 4.73 -0.20
CA ASP A 30 25.40 5.13 1.13
C ASP A 30 24.82 6.55 1.13
N PRO A 31 23.63 6.76 1.73
CA PRO A 31 22.99 8.05 1.74
C PRO A 31 23.65 8.98 2.75
N THR A 32 23.89 10.22 2.35
CA THR A 32 24.53 11.24 3.20
C THR A 32 23.59 11.85 4.24
N SER A 33 22.30 11.92 3.93
CA SER A 33 21.26 12.49 4.79
C SER A 33 20.09 11.50 4.98
N ASN A 34 19.32 11.70 6.05
CA ASN A 34 18.05 10.98 6.24
C ASN A 34 17.08 11.23 5.07
N LYS A 35 17.06 12.46 4.53
CA LYS A 35 16.29 12.81 3.32
C LYS A 35 16.76 11.95 2.14
N ASP A 36 18.06 11.90 1.87
CA ASP A 36 18.59 11.13 0.73
C ASP A 36 18.30 9.63 0.89
N ARG A 37 18.40 9.11 2.12
CA ARG A 37 18.02 7.74 2.44
C ARG A 37 16.55 7.48 2.08
N LEU A 38 15.66 8.39 2.45
CA LEU A 38 14.23 8.28 2.22
C LEU A 38 13.89 8.34 0.72
N PHE A 39 14.41 9.33 -0.01
CA PHE A 39 14.22 9.44 -1.45
C PHE A 39 14.76 8.23 -2.21
N ARG A 40 15.91 7.70 -1.79
CA ARG A 40 16.44 6.44 -2.34
C ARG A 40 15.48 5.28 -2.08
N SER A 41 14.97 5.13 -0.85
CA SER A 41 14.04 4.04 -0.50
C SER A 41 12.74 4.10 -1.32
N HIS A 42 12.16 5.28 -1.51
CA HIS A 42 10.97 5.47 -2.35
C HIS A 42 11.25 5.20 -3.83
N ARG A 43 12.39 5.66 -4.35
CA ARG A 43 12.78 5.37 -5.73
C ARG A 43 12.93 3.86 -5.96
N VAL A 44 13.60 3.17 -5.03
CA VAL A 44 13.73 1.70 -5.08
C VAL A 44 12.37 1.03 -4.99
N ARG A 45 11.46 1.53 -4.14
CA ARG A 45 10.10 0.99 -4.04
C ARG A 45 9.35 1.09 -5.38
N ASN A 46 9.36 2.25 -6.03
CA ASN A 46 8.72 2.44 -7.33
C ASN A 46 9.30 1.50 -8.41
N MET A 47 10.63 1.30 -8.40
CA MET A 47 11.29 0.35 -9.30
C MET A 47 10.82 -1.09 -9.04
N ILE A 48 10.69 -1.50 -7.77
CA ILE A 48 10.17 -2.82 -7.39
C ILE A 48 8.71 -3.00 -7.83
N ASP A 49 7.86 -1.99 -7.63
CA ASP A 49 6.46 -2.06 -8.04
C ASP A 49 6.32 -2.18 -9.57
N THR A 50 7.19 -1.50 -10.32
CA THR A 50 7.26 -1.62 -11.79
C THR A 50 7.77 -2.99 -12.23
N ILE A 51 8.83 -3.52 -11.59
CA ILE A 51 9.30 -4.90 -11.82
C ILE A 51 8.16 -5.89 -11.58
N THR A 52 7.42 -5.72 -10.49
CA THR A 52 6.31 -6.61 -10.12
C THR A 52 5.22 -6.59 -11.19
N SER A 53 4.75 -5.41 -11.59
CA SER A 53 3.74 -5.26 -12.65
C SER A 53 4.20 -5.82 -14.00
N THR A 54 5.45 -5.56 -14.41
CA THR A 54 6.02 -6.12 -15.64
C THR A 54 6.13 -7.64 -15.56
N THR A 55 6.48 -8.19 -14.39
CA THR A 55 6.57 -9.64 -14.17
C THR A 55 5.19 -10.30 -14.22
N GLU A 56 4.16 -9.70 -13.63
CA GLU A 56 2.78 -10.17 -13.73
C GLU A 56 2.31 -10.25 -15.18
N ARG A 57 2.56 -9.19 -15.96
CA ARG A 57 2.28 -9.16 -17.40
C ARG A 57 3.06 -10.24 -18.16
N LEU A 58 4.33 -10.48 -17.82
CA LEU A 58 5.11 -11.56 -18.43
C LEU A 58 4.51 -12.93 -18.12
N ILE A 59 4.08 -13.18 -16.88
CA ILE A 59 3.41 -14.42 -16.47
C ILE A 59 2.15 -14.64 -17.32
N GLU A 60 1.32 -13.61 -17.51
CA GLU A 60 0.12 -13.72 -18.36
C GLU A 60 0.45 -14.09 -19.81
N ILE A 61 1.54 -13.55 -20.36
CA ILE A 61 2.02 -13.88 -21.71
C ILE A 61 2.53 -15.34 -21.77
N TYR A 62 3.16 -15.84 -20.71
CA TYR A 62 3.62 -17.22 -20.64
C TYR A 62 2.49 -18.23 -20.41
N ASP A 63 1.46 -17.86 -19.66
CA ASP A 63 0.24 -18.65 -19.46
C ASP A 63 -0.49 -18.92 -20.79
N ASP A 64 -0.39 -17.98 -21.75
CA ASP A 64 -0.82 -18.16 -23.15
C ASP A 64 -2.26 -18.69 -23.29
N LYS A 65 -3.19 -18.14 -22.50
CA LYS A 65 -4.58 -18.63 -22.40
C LYS A 65 -5.34 -18.60 -23.73
N ASP A 66 -5.00 -17.66 -24.60
CA ASP A 66 -5.59 -17.48 -25.93
C ASP A 66 -4.77 -18.15 -27.06
N ASN A 67 -3.65 -18.80 -26.73
CA ASN A 67 -2.66 -19.36 -27.67
C ASN A 67 -2.00 -18.34 -28.60
N ALA A 68 -2.11 -17.02 -28.33
CA ALA A 68 -1.56 -15.99 -29.20
C ALA A 68 -0.03 -16.12 -29.33
N ARG A 69 0.66 -16.51 -28.25
CA ARG A 69 2.12 -16.71 -28.26
C ARG A 69 2.50 -17.92 -29.09
N LYS A 70 1.79 -19.03 -28.92
CA LYS A 70 1.99 -20.24 -29.73
C LYS A 70 1.72 -19.97 -31.21
N ASP A 71 0.67 -19.23 -31.53
CA ASP A 71 0.31 -18.87 -32.91
C ASP A 71 1.36 -17.95 -33.55
N GLU A 72 1.89 -16.97 -32.81
CA GLU A 72 3.00 -16.14 -33.28
C GLU A 72 4.25 -16.99 -33.58
N ILE A 73 4.61 -17.91 -32.68
CA ILE A 73 5.75 -18.82 -32.88
C ILE A 73 5.53 -19.72 -34.11
N ALA A 74 4.33 -20.26 -34.28
CA ALA A 74 3.97 -21.08 -35.44
C ALA A 74 4.06 -20.29 -36.75
N ALA A 75 3.54 -19.05 -36.75
CA ALA A 75 3.61 -18.14 -37.88
C ALA A 75 5.07 -17.78 -38.24
N LEU A 76 5.92 -17.54 -37.23
CA LEU A 76 7.37 -17.34 -37.44
C LEU A 76 8.06 -18.60 -37.97
N GLY A 77 7.62 -19.78 -37.54
CA GLY A 77 8.05 -21.08 -38.09
C GLY A 77 7.53 -21.38 -39.50
N GLY A 78 6.75 -20.48 -40.10
CA GLY A 78 6.18 -20.65 -41.44
C GLY A 78 5.10 -21.73 -41.51
N GLN A 79 4.52 -22.13 -40.39
CA GLN A 79 3.42 -23.09 -40.36
C GLN A 79 2.14 -22.42 -40.87
N THR A 80 1.60 -22.92 -41.97
CA THR A 80 0.33 -22.50 -42.54
C THR A 80 -0.63 -23.68 -42.61
N ALA A 81 -1.92 -23.42 -42.82
CA ALA A 81 -2.94 -24.47 -42.95
C ALA A 81 -2.64 -25.51 -44.06
N THR A 82 -1.74 -25.20 -44.99
CA THR A 82 -1.40 -26.02 -46.16
C THR A 82 0.01 -26.62 -46.12
N GLY A 83 0.81 -26.38 -45.08
CA GLY A 83 2.16 -26.92 -44.92
C GLY A 83 3.13 -25.99 -44.21
N ILE A 84 4.43 -26.23 -44.38
CA ILE A 84 5.50 -25.38 -43.81
C ILE A 84 6.13 -24.57 -44.96
N ASN A 85 5.96 -23.25 -44.94
CA ASN A 85 6.59 -22.31 -45.88
C ASN A 85 7.38 -21.23 -45.12
N VAL A 86 8.55 -21.62 -44.62
CA VAL A 86 9.45 -20.75 -43.83
C VAL A 86 9.98 -19.57 -44.66
N PHE A 87 10.26 -19.81 -45.95
CA PHE A 87 10.88 -18.80 -46.81
C PHE A 87 9.96 -17.61 -47.08
N SER A 88 8.66 -17.84 -47.32
CA SER A 88 7.73 -16.72 -47.52
C SER A 88 7.60 -15.85 -46.26
N ALA A 89 7.43 -16.48 -45.09
CA ALA A 89 7.32 -15.76 -43.82
C ALA A 89 8.57 -14.91 -43.52
N PHE A 90 9.76 -15.44 -43.82
CA PHE A 90 11.02 -14.70 -43.70
C PHE A 90 11.07 -13.47 -44.61
N TYR A 91 10.71 -13.61 -45.89
CA TYR A 91 10.76 -12.49 -46.84
C TYR A 91 9.72 -11.41 -46.53
N ASP A 92 8.54 -11.78 -46.04
CA ASP A 92 7.51 -10.83 -45.61
C ASP A 92 8.00 -9.99 -44.42
N ARG A 93 8.64 -10.63 -43.43
CA ARG A 93 9.27 -9.92 -42.30
C ARG A 93 10.44 -9.05 -42.72
N LEU A 94 11.30 -9.53 -43.61
CA LEU A 94 12.41 -8.73 -44.15
C LEU A 94 11.90 -7.48 -44.88
N LYS A 95 10.79 -7.61 -45.60
CA LYS A 95 10.13 -6.48 -46.27
C LYS A 95 9.59 -5.48 -45.26
N GLU A 96 8.89 -5.94 -44.21
CA GLU A 96 8.39 -5.11 -43.11
C GLU A 96 9.53 -4.30 -42.44
N ILE A 97 10.63 -4.97 -42.09
CA ILE A 97 11.81 -4.33 -41.46
C ILE A 97 12.41 -3.27 -42.38
N ARG A 98 12.59 -3.59 -43.68
CA ARG A 98 13.12 -2.63 -44.66
C ARG A 98 12.22 -1.42 -44.83
N GLU A 99 10.91 -1.62 -44.87
CA GLU A 99 9.94 -0.52 -44.96
C GLU A 99 9.96 0.36 -43.71
N TYR A 100 10.08 -0.23 -42.52
CA TYR A 100 10.23 0.52 -41.27
C TYR A 100 11.49 1.40 -41.27
N HIS A 101 12.66 0.85 -41.58
CA HIS A 101 13.90 1.65 -41.63
C HIS A 101 13.90 2.69 -42.75
N ARG A 102 13.19 2.45 -43.85
CA ARG A 102 12.99 3.48 -44.90
C ARG A 102 12.12 4.64 -44.39
N LYS A 103 11.08 4.36 -43.59
CA LYS A 103 10.19 5.37 -43.00
C LYS A 103 10.85 6.11 -41.82
N HIS A 104 11.77 5.45 -41.12
CA HIS A 104 12.47 6.00 -39.95
C HIS A 104 14.00 6.02 -40.16
N PRO A 105 14.52 6.81 -41.12
CA PRO A 105 15.96 6.83 -41.45
C PRO A 105 16.83 7.48 -40.36
N VAL A 106 16.23 8.23 -39.43
CA VAL A 106 16.91 8.86 -38.28
C VAL A 106 16.58 8.14 -36.97
N ALA A 107 16.13 6.87 -37.03
CA ALA A 107 15.96 6.08 -35.82
C ALA A 107 17.29 6.02 -35.07
N ARG A 108 17.36 6.70 -33.91
CA ARG A 108 18.55 6.80 -33.08
C ARG A 108 18.97 5.39 -32.69
N VAL A 109 20.21 5.01 -32.96
CA VAL A 109 20.81 3.81 -32.35
C VAL A 109 20.98 4.18 -30.88
N VAL A 110 20.05 3.71 -30.06
CA VAL A 110 20.09 3.92 -28.61
C VAL A 110 21.19 3.02 -28.08
N ASP A 111 22.26 3.61 -27.56
CA ASP A 111 23.25 2.86 -26.80
C ASP A 111 22.55 2.30 -25.56
N ALA A 112 22.69 1.00 -25.33
CA ALA A 112 21.89 0.28 -24.34
C ALA A 112 22.18 0.77 -22.91
N ASN A 113 23.32 1.41 -22.65
CA ASN A 113 23.79 1.67 -21.29
C ASN A 113 23.67 3.12 -20.79
N ASP A 114 23.85 4.15 -21.62
CA ASP A 114 24.21 5.47 -21.04
C ASP A 114 23.07 6.49 -20.89
N ASP A 115 21.96 6.37 -21.64
CA ASP A 115 20.86 7.35 -21.56
C ASP A 115 19.58 6.80 -20.92
N LEU A 116 19.30 5.49 -21.00
CA LEU A 116 18.00 4.96 -20.59
C LEU A 116 17.86 4.74 -19.08
N GLU A 117 18.91 4.25 -18.41
CA GLU A 117 18.88 4.00 -16.97
C GLU A 117 18.67 5.29 -16.16
N ALA A 118 19.21 6.41 -16.63
CA ALA A 118 18.98 7.72 -16.01
C ALA A 118 17.56 8.25 -16.26
N LEU A 119 16.96 7.96 -17.43
CA LEU A 119 15.57 8.31 -17.73
C LEU A 119 14.56 7.51 -16.89
N LEU A 120 14.96 6.32 -16.42
CA LEU A 120 14.15 5.51 -15.49
C LEU A 120 14.22 6.02 -14.04
N LYS A 121 15.11 6.96 -13.73
CA LYS A 121 15.17 7.58 -12.40
C LYS A 121 14.09 8.66 -12.28
N GLU A 122 12.90 8.26 -11.90
CA GLU A 122 11.93 9.22 -11.37
C GLU A 122 12.32 9.62 -9.94
N GLU A 123 12.31 10.93 -9.69
CA GLU A 123 12.35 11.44 -8.32
C GLU A 123 10.96 11.30 -7.72
N PRO A 124 10.79 10.45 -6.68
CA PRO A 124 9.49 10.25 -6.08
C PRO A 124 8.99 11.55 -5.45
N GLN A 125 7.72 11.86 -5.67
CA GLN A 125 7.03 12.88 -4.90
C GLN A 125 6.66 12.30 -3.54
N ILE A 126 7.29 12.81 -2.49
CA ILE A 126 7.06 12.34 -1.13
C ILE A 126 6.37 13.46 -0.38
N GLU A 127 5.11 13.21 -0.02
CA GLU A 127 4.29 14.14 0.75
C GLU A 127 4.69 14.03 2.22
N PHE A 128 5.29 15.08 2.78
CA PHE A 128 5.49 15.25 4.22
C PHE A 128 5.12 16.67 4.59
N SER A 129 4.48 16.83 5.74
CA SER A 129 4.31 18.16 6.34
C SER A 129 5.68 18.74 6.72
N GLY A 130 5.77 20.07 6.78
CA GLY A 130 6.98 20.75 7.26
C GLY A 130 7.37 20.31 8.67
N GLU A 131 6.38 20.06 9.53
CA GLU A 131 6.56 19.62 10.91
C GLU A 131 7.10 18.19 11.01
N GLU A 132 6.75 17.31 10.06
CA GLU A 132 7.24 15.92 10.03
C GLU A 132 8.72 15.84 9.62
N ALA A 133 9.25 16.89 8.99
CA ALA A 133 10.65 17.01 8.55
C ALA A 133 11.18 15.76 7.82
N PHE A 134 10.44 15.29 6.80
CA PHE A 134 10.73 14.07 6.03
C PHE A 134 10.83 12.80 6.89
N GLY A 135 9.88 12.64 7.82
CA GLY A 135 9.79 11.43 8.65
C GLY A 135 10.69 11.43 9.87
N ARG A 136 11.26 12.57 10.23
CA ARG A 136 12.06 12.72 11.45
C ARG A 136 11.18 12.89 12.68
N TYR A 137 10.02 13.49 12.53
CA TYR A 137 9.08 13.78 13.61
C TYR A 137 7.66 13.37 13.21
N LEU A 138 6.83 13.09 14.22
CA LEU A 138 5.40 12.85 14.07
C LEU A 138 4.66 14.15 14.41
N ASP A 139 3.74 14.56 13.55
CA ASP A 139 2.85 15.68 13.83
C ASP A 139 1.60 15.17 14.55
N MET A 140 1.65 15.22 15.89
CA MET A 140 0.54 14.81 16.75
C MET A 140 -0.38 15.98 17.10
N HIS A 141 -0.18 17.18 16.53
CA HIS A 141 -0.86 18.38 16.97
C HIS A 141 -2.37 18.33 16.67
N GLU A 142 -2.75 17.86 15.49
CA GLU A 142 -4.17 17.71 15.12
C GLU A 142 -4.88 16.68 16.00
N LEU A 143 -4.24 15.54 16.27
CA LEU A 143 -4.77 14.49 17.13
C LEU A 143 -4.91 14.97 18.59
N TYR A 144 -3.95 15.75 19.08
CA TYR A 144 -4.06 16.40 20.38
C TYR A 144 -5.27 17.35 20.46
N GLN A 145 -5.50 18.17 19.43
CA GLN A 145 -6.67 19.05 19.40
C GLN A 145 -7.98 18.24 19.39
N GLN A 146 -8.03 17.13 18.64
CA GLN A 146 -9.19 16.22 18.67
C GLN A 146 -9.40 15.62 20.07
N TYR A 147 -8.32 15.20 20.74
CA TYR A 147 -8.36 14.64 22.09
C TYR A 147 -8.90 15.65 23.11
N VAL A 148 -8.33 16.86 23.19
CA VAL A 148 -8.74 17.89 24.17
C VAL A 148 -10.18 18.35 23.95
N ASN A 149 -10.65 18.37 22.71
CA ASN A 149 -12.04 18.76 22.38
C ASN A 149 -13.05 17.60 22.53
N SER A 150 -12.61 16.41 22.93
CA SER A 150 -13.46 15.23 23.05
C SER A 150 -14.07 15.07 24.44
N LYS A 151 -15.18 14.32 24.56
CA LYS A 151 -15.81 13.98 25.85
C LYS A 151 -14.97 13.02 26.70
N PHE A 152 -14.07 12.26 26.09
CA PHE A 152 -13.23 11.26 26.76
C PHE A 152 -11.83 11.79 27.11
N GLY A 153 -11.44 12.92 26.53
CA GLY A 153 -10.16 13.55 26.77
C GLY A 153 -10.18 14.49 27.97
N GLU A 154 -8.98 14.91 28.38
CA GLU A 154 -8.78 15.83 29.50
C GLU A 154 -8.08 17.11 29.01
N PRO A 155 -8.30 18.28 29.66
CA PRO A 155 -7.63 19.53 29.32
C PRO A 155 -6.18 19.51 29.85
N ILE A 156 -5.34 18.72 29.20
CA ILE A 156 -3.92 18.55 29.50
C ILE A 156 -3.05 19.30 28.50
N GLU A 157 -1.80 19.56 28.87
CA GLU A 157 -0.81 20.12 27.95
C GLU A 157 -0.36 19.10 26.89
N TYR A 158 0.15 19.59 25.76
CA TYR A 158 0.60 18.75 24.64
C TYR A 158 1.67 17.72 25.03
N SER A 159 2.63 18.11 25.87
CA SER A 159 3.67 17.21 26.38
C SER A 159 3.08 16.04 27.17
N ALA A 160 2.13 16.32 28.06
CA ALA A 160 1.43 15.29 28.82
C ALA A 160 0.61 14.36 27.92
N TYR A 161 -0.01 14.90 26.86
CA TYR A 161 -0.70 14.08 25.86
C TYR A 161 0.23 13.07 25.17
N LEU A 162 1.45 13.48 24.81
CA LEU A 162 2.44 12.58 24.19
C LEU A 162 2.87 11.42 25.10
N ASP A 163 2.78 11.58 26.42
CA ASP A 163 3.06 10.50 27.37
C ASP A 163 1.89 9.49 27.46
N ILE A 164 0.65 9.93 27.24
CA ILE A 164 -0.55 9.11 27.50
C ILE A 164 -1.27 8.57 26.24
N PHE A 165 -1.04 9.14 25.05
CA PHE A 165 -1.88 8.83 23.87
C PHE A 165 -1.83 7.34 23.47
N SER A 166 -0.76 6.64 23.83
CA SER A 166 -0.57 5.20 23.59
C SER A 166 -1.20 4.30 24.65
N GLU A 167 -1.54 4.85 25.82
CA GLU A 167 -2.08 4.15 26.98
C GLU A 167 -3.61 4.04 26.89
N THR A 168 -4.08 3.29 25.89
CA THR A 168 -5.53 3.13 25.64
C THR A 168 -6.27 2.48 26.82
N ASP A 169 -5.58 1.76 27.71
CA ASP A 169 -6.12 1.15 28.92
C ASP A 169 -6.64 2.18 29.94
N LYS A 170 -6.05 3.38 29.99
CA LYS A 170 -6.48 4.45 30.91
C LYS A 170 -7.82 5.08 30.54
N ILE A 171 -8.24 4.96 29.28
CA ILE A 171 -9.56 5.45 28.85
C ILE A 171 -10.66 4.56 29.43
N PRO A 172 -11.66 5.12 30.13
CA PRO A 172 -12.77 4.32 30.66
C PRO A 172 -13.49 3.53 29.58
N ARG A 173 -13.85 2.27 29.87
CA ARG A 173 -14.50 1.37 28.90
C ARG A 173 -15.80 1.94 28.32
N LYS A 174 -16.58 2.67 29.13
CA LYS A 174 -17.79 3.38 28.69
C LYS A 174 -17.51 4.37 27.56
N MET A 175 -16.35 5.02 27.59
CA MET A 175 -15.92 5.96 26.55
C MET A 175 -15.37 5.24 25.32
N LYS A 176 -14.74 4.07 25.49
CA LYS A 176 -14.19 3.29 24.37
C LYS A 176 -15.23 2.84 23.35
N THR A 177 -16.47 2.65 23.78
CA THR A 177 -17.59 2.27 22.92
C THR A 177 -18.27 3.45 22.24
N THR A 178 -17.92 4.70 22.61
CA THR A 178 -18.51 5.89 22.01
C THR A 178 -17.99 6.10 20.59
N ARG A 179 -18.85 6.67 19.74
CA ARG A 179 -18.50 7.01 18.37
C ARG A 179 -17.31 7.97 18.29
N GLN A 180 -17.28 8.98 19.17
CA GLN A 180 -16.23 9.99 19.17
C GLN A 180 -14.83 9.40 19.45
N TYR A 181 -14.73 8.46 20.40
CA TYR A 181 -13.46 7.78 20.67
C TYR A 181 -13.02 6.90 19.52
N ARG A 182 -13.97 6.20 18.88
CA ARG A 182 -13.70 5.37 17.72
C ARG A 182 -13.15 6.20 16.56
N GLU A 183 -13.79 7.32 16.22
CA GLU A 183 -13.33 8.23 15.16
C GLU A 183 -11.92 8.76 15.47
N TYR A 184 -11.64 9.17 16.71
CA TYR A 184 -10.31 9.59 17.12
C TYR A 184 -9.24 8.49 16.94
N LEU A 185 -9.55 7.25 17.35
CA LEU A 185 -8.62 6.12 17.18
C LEU A 185 -8.43 5.74 15.72
N GLU A 186 -9.48 5.79 14.90
CA GLU A 186 -9.39 5.57 13.46
C GLU A 186 -8.45 6.60 12.81
N ASN A 187 -8.61 7.89 13.14
CA ASN A 187 -7.73 8.96 12.66
C ASN A 187 -6.27 8.77 13.13
N LEU A 188 -6.07 8.43 14.41
CA LEU A 188 -4.74 8.17 14.97
C LEU A 188 -4.07 7.01 14.25
N LEU A 189 -4.79 5.89 14.08
CA LEU A 189 -4.27 4.70 13.44
C LEU A 189 -3.96 4.95 11.96
N GLU A 190 -4.87 5.61 11.24
CA GLU A 190 -4.67 6.00 9.84
C GLU A 190 -3.41 6.86 9.67
N TYR A 191 -3.24 7.89 10.50
CA TYR A 191 -2.06 8.74 10.49
C TYR A 191 -0.77 7.94 10.75
N MET A 192 -0.78 7.08 11.78
CA MET A 192 0.39 6.26 12.13
C MET A 192 0.78 5.27 11.05
N ILE A 193 -0.21 4.59 10.45
CA ILE A 193 0.01 3.66 9.34
C ILE A 193 0.56 4.42 8.13
N TYR A 194 -0.07 5.52 7.76
CA TYR A 194 0.36 6.33 6.62
C TYR A 194 1.76 6.91 6.83
N PHE A 195 2.09 7.38 8.03
CA PHE A 195 3.44 7.82 8.38
C PHE A 195 4.45 6.66 8.30
N PHE A 196 4.11 5.48 8.79
CA PHE A 196 4.99 4.32 8.75
C PHE A 196 5.25 3.84 7.31
N GLN A 197 4.22 3.82 6.47
CA GLN A 197 4.32 3.57 5.03
C GLN A 197 5.27 4.55 4.33
N ARG A 198 5.12 5.84 4.61
CA ARG A 198 5.97 6.87 4.00
C ARG A 198 7.41 6.83 4.50
N THR A 199 7.66 6.46 5.75
CA THR A 199 9.02 6.48 6.33
C THR A 199 9.82 5.23 6.04
N GLU A 200 9.16 4.09 5.85
CA GLU A 200 9.80 2.78 5.65
C GLU A 200 9.19 2.01 4.45
N PRO A 201 9.22 2.57 3.22
CA PRO A 201 8.51 2.00 2.06
C PRO A 201 9.04 0.64 1.59
N LEU A 202 10.26 0.27 1.99
CA LEU A 202 10.90 -1.01 1.65
C LEU A 202 10.57 -2.14 2.63
N LYS A 203 9.88 -1.85 3.73
CA LYS A 203 9.45 -2.89 4.67
C LYS A 203 8.16 -3.54 4.19
N ASP A 204 8.02 -4.82 4.44
CA ASP A 204 6.80 -5.57 4.23
C ASP A 204 5.82 -5.30 5.39
N LEU A 205 5.02 -4.26 5.22
CA LEU A 205 4.06 -3.81 6.22
C LEU A 205 2.90 -4.78 6.38
N ASP A 206 2.47 -5.43 5.31
CA ASP A 206 1.41 -6.42 5.34
C ASP A 206 1.80 -7.60 6.23
N ARG A 207 3.04 -8.07 6.14
CA ARG A 207 3.57 -9.10 7.03
C ARG A 207 3.65 -8.64 8.48
N ILE A 208 4.09 -7.40 8.72
CA ILE A 208 4.18 -6.84 10.08
C ILE A 208 2.77 -6.76 10.70
N PHE A 209 1.80 -6.18 9.98
CA PHE A 209 0.43 -6.06 10.46
C PHE A 209 -0.25 -7.41 10.61
N SER A 210 -0.07 -8.34 9.68
CA SER A 210 -0.61 -9.70 9.80
C SER A 210 -0.12 -10.40 11.07
N LYS A 211 1.17 -10.23 11.41
CA LYS A 211 1.73 -10.75 12.65
C LYS A 211 1.09 -10.10 13.88
N VAL A 212 0.99 -8.76 13.89
CA VAL A 212 0.36 -8.00 15.00
C VAL A 212 -1.11 -8.41 15.17
N THR A 213 -1.87 -8.55 14.09
CA THR A 213 -3.26 -9.01 14.12
C THR A 213 -3.37 -10.42 14.65
N THR A 214 -2.48 -11.33 14.23
CA THR A 214 -2.50 -12.71 14.74
C THR A 214 -2.21 -12.76 16.24
N GLU A 215 -1.18 -12.05 16.71
CA GLU A 215 -0.86 -11.95 18.14
C GLU A 215 -1.99 -11.29 18.94
N PHE A 216 -2.66 -10.29 18.36
CA PHE A 216 -3.82 -9.65 18.96
C PHE A 216 -4.98 -10.63 19.11
N GLU A 217 -5.34 -11.38 18.07
CA GLU A 217 -6.44 -12.35 18.11
C GLU A 217 -6.20 -13.46 19.13
N GLU A 218 -4.96 -13.95 19.26
CA GLU A 218 -4.59 -14.90 20.31
C GLU A 218 -4.75 -14.32 21.71
N ASN A 219 -4.31 -13.08 21.93
CA ASN A 219 -4.46 -12.39 23.21
C ASN A 219 -5.92 -12.06 23.52
N TRP A 220 -6.70 -11.72 22.50
CA TRP A 220 -8.13 -11.45 22.60
C TRP A 220 -8.90 -12.70 23.00
N ALA A 221 -8.65 -13.83 22.31
CA ALA A 221 -9.25 -15.12 22.63
C ALA A 221 -8.90 -15.61 24.06
N THR A 222 -7.71 -15.28 24.55
CA THR A 222 -7.26 -15.63 25.91
C THR A 222 -7.60 -14.58 26.97
N GLY A 223 -8.26 -13.47 26.58
CA GLY A 223 -8.68 -12.40 27.49
C GLY A 223 -7.52 -11.63 28.14
N LYS A 224 -6.35 -11.60 27.50
CA LYS A 224 -5.12 -10.93 27.99
C LYS A 224 -4.96 -9.48 27.51
N VAL A 225 -5.96 -8.95 26.81
CA VAL A 225 -5.92 -7.58 26.28
C VAL A 225 -6.22 -6.60 27.41
N LEU A 226 -5.22 -5.77 27.73
CA LEU A 226 -5.28 -4.77 28.80
C LEU A 226 -6.49 -3.83 28.61
N GLY A 227 -7.24 -3.61 29.70
CA GLY A 227 -8.47 -2.81 29.68
C GLY A 227 -9.70 -3.51 29.08
N TRP A 228 -9.55 -4.77 28.63
CA TRP A 228 -10.63 -5.65 28.16
C TRP A 228 -10.65 -7.00 28.90
N GLU A 229 -9.87 -7.12 29.96
CA GLU A 229 -9.88 -8.25 30.87
C GLU A 229 -11.29 -8.39 31.49
N ASN A 230 -11.83 -9.60 31.50
CA ASN A 230 -13.16 -9.98 32.02
C ASN A 230 -14.35 -9.79 31.06
N VAL A 231 -14.52 -10.74 30.14
CA VAL A 231 -15.83 -11.04 29.52
C VAL A 231 -16.37 -12.42 29.96
N ASN A 232 -15.53 -13.31 30.51
CA ASN A 232 -15.90 -14.72 30.68
C ASN A 232 -16.09 -15.20 32.13
N GLN A 233 -16.17 -14.32 33.15
CA GLN A 233 -16.27 -14.76 34.55
C GLN A 233 -17.35 -14.12 35.43
N GLU A 234 -18.27 -13.30 34.90
CA GLU A 234 -19.41 -12.84 35.70
C GLU A 234 -20.72 -13.45 35.23
N ASN A 235 -21.01 -14.63 35.80
CA ASN A 235 -22.36 -15.16 35.90
C ASN A 235 -23.27 -14.14 36.63
N GLY A 236 -24.25 -13.58 35.92
CA GLY A 236 -25.59 -13.33 36.49
C GLY A 236 -25.84 -12.07 37.33
N HIS A 237 -24.99 -11.03 37.28
CA HIS A 237 -25.38 -9.73 37.82
C HIS A 237 -24.80 -8.60 36.98
N VAL A 238 -25.66 -7.95 36.19
CA VAL A 238 -25.32 -6.68 35.52
C VAL A 238 -25.34 -5.60 36.61
N PRO A 239 -24.23 -4.94 36.94
CA PRO A 239 -24.27 -3.78 37.83
C PRO A 239 -25.12 -2.70 37.14
N THR A 240 -26.14 -2.23 37.84
CA THR A 240 -27.15 -1.25 37.38
C THR A 240 -26.59 0.13 37.02
N GLU A 241 -25.27 0.30 36.98
CA GLU A 241 -24.60 1.55 36.57
C GLU A 241 -24.24 1.58 35.07
N HIS A 242 -24.63 0.56 34.30
CA HIS A 242 -24.37 0.44 32.86
C HIS A 242 -25.58 0.76 31.96
N THR A 243 -26.66 1.33 32.49
CA THR A 243 -27.91 1.59 31.75
C THR A 243 -28.09 3.03 31.25
N SER A 244 -27.05 3.87 31.22
CA SER A 244 -27.17 5.17 30.53
C SER A 244 -27.20 4.93 29.01
N ILE A 245 -28.35 5.16 28.37
CA ILE A 245 -28.51 5.03 26.92
C ILE A 245 -27.67 6.10 26.23
N ASP A 246 -26.76 5.67 25.36
CA ASP A 246 -25.99 6.58 24.51
C ASP A 246 -26.88 7.06 23.35
N LEU A 247 -27.43 8.26 23.52
CA LEU A 247 -28.31 8.91 22.54
C LEU A 247 -27.57 9.26 21.24
N ASP A 248 -26.24 9.31 21.25
CA ASP A 248 -25.42 9.63 20.06
C ASP A 248 -25.39 8.47 19.04
N TYR A 249 -25.90 7.28 19.40
CA TYR A 249 -26.04 6.12 18.51
C TYR A 249 -27.28 6.20 17.60
N TYR A 250 -28.27 7.01 17.97
CA TYR A 250 -29.55 7.08 17.26
C TYR A 250 -29.57 8.27 16.32
N SER A 251 -29.78 8.00 15.04
CA SER A 251 -29.75 9.03 14.00
C SER A 251 -31.14 9.55 13.63
N THR A 252 -32.19 8.83 14.02
CA THR A 252 -33.58 9.18 13.75
C THR A 252 -34.47 9.05 14.99
N VAL A 253 -35.56 9.83 15.01
CA VAL A 253 -36.55 9.84 16.12
C VAL A 253 -37.26 8.49 16.26
N GLU A 254 -37.40 7.76 15.15
CA GLU A 254 -38.09 6.46 15.11
C GLU A 254 -37.27 5.37 15.82
N GLU A 255 -35.94 5.35 15.66
CA GLU A 255 -35.04 4.41 16.36
C GLU A 255 -35.00 4.68 17.88
N LEU A 256 -35.17 5.94 18.29
CA LEU A 256 -35.27 6.35 19.70
C LEU A 256 -36.59 5.91 20.35
N MET A 257 -37.69 5.86 19.58
CA MET A 257 -38.99 5.43 20.11
C MET A 257 -39.04 3.93 20.43
N GLU A 258 -38.22 3.10 19.78
CA GLU A 258 -38.13 1.66 20.07
C GLU A 258 -37.50 1.35 21.44
N VAL A 259 -36.71 2.28 21.99
CA VAL A 259 -36.01 2.12 23.28
C VAL A 259 -36.97 2.18 24.47
N GLY A 260 -38.17 2.74 24.26
CA GLY A 260 -39.24 2.83 25.24
C GLY A 260 -39.04 3.93 26.31
N PRO A 261 -40.13 4.55 26.80
CA PRO A 261 -40.06 5.74 27.65
C PRO A 261 -39.55 5.49 29.08
N GLU A 262 -39.44 4.23 29.51
CA GLU A 262 -38.90 3.87 30.82
C GLU A 262 -37.37 3.92 30.85
N ARG A 263 -36.70 3.61 29.72
CA ARG A 263 -35.23 3.64 29.66
C ARG A 263 -34.68 5.02 29.32
N LEU A 264 -35.44 5.85 28.58
CA LEU A 264 -35.06 7.22 28.22
C LEU A 264 -35.14 8.24 29.38
N LYS A 265 -35.55 7.81 30.58
CA LYS A 265 -35.70 8.67 31.78
C LYS A 265 -34.47 8.65 32.70
N GLU A 266 -33.56 7.70 32.55
CA GLU A 266 -32.24 7.68 33.21
C GLU A 266 -31.19 8.41 32.38
#